data_AF-A0A1J4XVK5-F1
#
_entry.id   AF-A0A1J4XVK5-F1
#
_cell.length_a   1.000
_cell.length_b   1.000
_cell.length_c   1.000
_cell.angle_alpha   90.00
_cell.angle_beta   90.00
_cell.angle_gamma   90.00
#
_symmetry.space_group_name_H-M   'P 1'
#
loop_
_entity.id
_entity.type
_entity.pdbx_description
1 polymer ?
#
loop_
_entity_poly.entity_id
_entity_poly.type
_entity_poly.pdbx_seq_one_letter_code
_entity_poly.pdbx_strand_id
1 'polypeptide(L)'
;MKSRKLFIAFVTASVLLVLGIFSCEEPEEKDPTTTEPELLTIEVTPNSISLTPGDTLSLTAIGKDVEDSTLANIEFTWTSNNPTIAEIDGNGLLTAIAAGSTYVTAGSGDIVSDHVSVTVTQAVATIEILQTSLSVYIDSTDQFTAIAKDSDGNEISGLSFNWASDNPAIASISGDGTVTGISLGTAHITATSGDILSAEATINVLEPTTGTMTDIDGNVYQTVKIGDQWWMAENLRTTHYRNGDPITRANNVQEWSALSVYDVDAADHVREGGYTFYDYDSTNVNTYGLLYNWTTFGDPTPMDGNADFNIVAPEGWRVPNGGDWATLKQTLGMTIQESMTDGRWVGTNEGSKLAGNADLWEAGALKDDPEFGASGLNLIPSGGLGTDNIGMVGYYWSEGINNSFTDPNAQWKPYAQIVQYNATYVATLSDGSVRLGSGLAIRCVKQ
;
A
#
# COMPACT_ATOMS: atom_id res chain seq x y z
N MET A 1 -29.49 20.64 99.79
CA MET A 1 -28.65 20.54 98.58
C MET A 1 -28.92 19.18 97.97
N LYS A 2 -29.25 18.94 96.70
CA LYS A 2 -29.59 19.68 95.47
C LYS A 2 -30.39 18.61 94.69
N SER A 3 -31.69 18.75 94.42
CA SER A 3 -32.30 19.29 93.17
C SER A 3 -31.74 18.62 91.90
N ARG A 4 -32.49 18.12 90.92
CA ARG A 4 -33.80 18.48 90.33
C ARG A 4 -34.31 17.25 89.54
N LYS A 5 -35.50 16.73 89.79
CA LYS A 5 -36.85 17.09 89.27
C LYS A 5 -37.15 16.57 87.86
N LEU A 6 -37.86 15.43 87.84
CA LEU A 6 -38.67 14.82 86.79
C LEU A 6 -40.12 15.28 86.98
N PHE A 7 -40.85 15.62 85.91
CA PHE A 7 -42.31 15.76 85.94
C PHE A 7 -42.90 15.48 84.55
N ILE A 8 -43.63 14.37 84.44
CA ILE A 8 -44.65 14.12 83.41
C ILE A 8 -45.93 13.91 84.20
N ALA A 9 -46.90 14.81 84.02
CA ALA A 9 -48.19 14.76 84.69
C ALA A 9 -49.25 14.23 83.71
N PHE A 10 -49.98 13.23 84.18
CA PHE A 10 -51.13 12.63 83.53
C PHE A 10 -52.36 12.92 84.42
N VAL A 11 -53.51 13.09 83.76
CA VAL A 11 -54.88 12.94 84.28
C VAL A 11 -55.37 14.02 85.26
N THR A 12 -56.46 14.70 84.89
CA THR A 12 -57.74 14.54 85.60
C THR A 12 -58.95 14.94 84.76
N ALA A 13 -59.96 14.09 84.87
CA ALA A 13 -61.26 14.10 84.21
C ALA A 13 -62.27 15.04 84.87
N SER A 14 -63.33 15.36 84.12
CA SER A 14 -64.78 15.29 84.50
C SER A 14 -65.55 16.40 83.76
N VAL A 15 -66.22 16.07 82.65
CA VAL A 15 -67.66 15.77 82.53
C VAL A 15 -68.57 16.95 82.91
N LEU A 16 -69.22 17.56 81.90
CA LEU A 16 -70.63 17.94 81.97
C LEU A 16 -71.23 18.04 80.55
N LEU A 17 -72.37 17.37 80.38
CA LEU A 17 -73.11 17.13 79.15
C LEU A 17 -74.05 18.31 78.83
N VAL A 18 -73.99 18.87 77.61
CA VAL A 18 -75.03 19.78 77.07
C VAL A 18 -75.35 19.35 75.64
N LEU A 19 -76.64 19.12 75.36
CA LEU A 19 -77.18 18.69 74.08
C LEU A 19 -76.94 19.75 72.99
N GLY A 20 -76.27 19.36 71.91
CA GLY A 20 -76.10 20.12 70.67
C GLY A 20 -76.97 19.54 69.56
N ILE A 21 -77.71 20.42 68.89
CA ILE A 21 -78.62 20.14 67.77
C ILE A 21 -77.76 19.72 66.58
N PHE A 22 -77.87 18.48 66.10
CA PHE A 22 -77.24 18.05 64.86
C PHE A 22 -78.03 18.63 63.68
N SER A 23 -77.52 19.74 63.13
CA SER A 23 -77.81 20.11 61.74
C SER A 23 -77.15 19.08 60.85
N CYS A 24 -77.93 18.36 60.06
CA CYS A 24 -77.44 17.42 59.06
C CYS A 24 -76.94 18.27 57.88
N GLU A 25 -75.64 18.48 57.80
CA GLU A 25 -74.98 19.06 56.63
C GLU A 25 -74.63 17.90 55.69
N GLU A 26 -75.28 17.87 54.55
CA GLU A 26 -75.07 16.90 53.48
C GLU A 26 -73.67 17.14 52.87
N PRO A 27 -72.76 16.16 52.87
CA PRO A 27 -71.45 16.35 52.26
C PRO A 27 -71.61 16.36 50.74
N GLU A 28 -71.20 17.45 50.09
CA GLU A 28 -71.05 17.51 48.64
C GLU A 28 -70.12 16.37 48.17
N GLU A 29 -70.65 15.45 47.36
CA GLU A 29 -69.84 14.48 46.63
C GLU A 29 -68.92 15.23 45.66
N LYS A 30 -67.61 15.16 45.93
CA LYS A 30 -66.59 15.60 44.99
C LYS A 30 -66.64 14.67 43.77
N ASP A 31 -67.11 15.22 42.65
CA ASP A 31 -67.10 14.59 41.33
C ASP A 31 -65.74 13.90 41.09
N PRO A 32 -65.67 12.59 40.77
CA PRO A 32 -64.40 11.94 40.51
C PRO A 32 -63.76 12.61 39.28
N THR A 33 -62.75 13.44 39.53
CA THR A 33 -61.83 13.93 38.50
C THR A 33 -61.30 12.71 37.76
N THR A 34 -61.83 12.47 36.57
CA THR A 34 -61.36 11.44 35.65
C THR A 34 -59.99 11.92 35.18
N THR A 35 -58.94 11.46 35.86
CA THR A 35 -57.56 11.72 35.48
C THR A 35 -57.32 11.08 34.12
N GLU A 36 -56.89 11.88 33.14
CA GLU A 36 -56.49 11.39 31.82
C GLU A 36 -55.37 10.35 32.00
N PRO A 37 -55.44 9.18 31.32
CA PRO A 37 -54.45 8.14 31.54
C PRO A 37 -53.08 8.59 31.00
N GLU A 38 -52.07 8.60 31.89
CA GLU A 38 -50.71 9.05 31.57
C GLU A 38 -49.85 7.90 31.04
N LEU A 39 -49.04 8.19 30.01
CA LEU A 39 -48.08 7.24 29.45
C LEU A 39 -46.99 6.90 30.48
N LEU A 40 -46.81 5.60 30.75
CA LEU A 40 -45.79 5.09 31.66
C LEU A 40 -44.70 4.27 30.95
N THR A 41 -45.07 3.41 30.00
CA THR A 41 -44.13 2.53 29.29
C THR A 41 -44.42 2.46 27.80
N ILE A 42 -43.41 2.10 27.01
CA ILE A 42 -43.51 1.86 25.58
C ILE A 42 -43.00 0.44 25.30
N GLU A 43 -43.86 -0.39 24.72
CA GLU A 43 -43.52 -1.74 24.29
C GLU A 43 -43.36 -1.79 22.77
N VAL A 44 -42.25 -2.38 22.30
CA VAL A 44 -41.98 -2.56 20.88
C VAL A 44 -41.97 -4.05 20.52
N THR A 45 -42.68 -4.41 19.45
CA THR A 45 -42.74 -5.77 18.91
C THR A 45 -42.28 -5.81 17.45
N PRO A 46 -41.40 -6.77 17.06
CA PRO A 46 -40.63 -7.68 17.92
C PRO A 46 -39.52 -6.97 18.73
N ASN A 47 -39.06 -7.59 19.81
CA ASN A 47 -38.00 -7.05 20.70
C ASN A 47 -36.57 -7.50 20.32
N SER A 48 -36.44 -8.47 19.42
CA SER A 48 -35.18 -8.91 18.84
C SER A 48 -35.38 -9.40 17.41
N ILE A 49 -34.43 -9.05 16.54
CA ILE A 49 -34.55 -9.23 15.09
C ILE A 49 -33.21 -9.68 14.53
N SER A 50 -33.24 -10.65 13.63
CA SER A 50 -32.11 -11.01 12.79
C SER A 50 -32.47 -10.80 11.32
N LEU A 51 -31.68 -10.02 10.60
CA LEU A 51 -31.90 -9.64 9.19
C LEU A 51 -30.65 -9.89 8.35
N THR A 52 -30.81 -9.87 7.03
CA THR A 52 -29.72 -9.74 6.05
C THR A 52 -29.70 -8.32 5.46
N PRO A 53 -28.56 -7.82 4.96
CA PRO A 53 -28.51 -6.51 4.32
C PRO A 53 -29.56 -6.35 3.21
N GLY A 54 -30.29 -5.23 3.21
CA GLY A 54 -31.39 -4.96 2.27
C GLY A 54 -32.78 -5.39 2.77
N ASP A 55 -32.87 -6.26 3.77
CA ASP A 55 -34.17 -6.62 4.37
C ASP A 55 -34.82 -5.42 5.06
N THR A 56 -36.16 -5.40 5.02
CA THR A 56 -36.97 -4.43 5.74
C THR A 56 -37.98 -5.11 6.66
N LEU A 57 -38.25 -4.50 7.82
CA LEU A 57 -39.22 -4.99 8.80
C LEU A 57 -39.91 -3.83 9.51
N SER A 58 -41.24 -3.83 9.55
CA SER A 58 -42.00 -2.86 10.33
C SER A 58 -42.04 -3.24 11.81
N LEU A 59 -41.68 -2.30 12.68
CA LEU A 59 -41.82 -2.42 14.13
C LEU A 59 -43.09 -1.73 14.59
N THR A 60 -43.75 -2.32 15.59
CA THR A 60 -44.95 -1.72 16.20
C THR A 60 -44.63 -1.30 17.62
N ALA A 61 -44.89 -0.04 17.94
CA ALA A 61 -44.80 0.51 19.29
C ALA A 61 -46.21 0.70 19.88
N ILE A 62 -46.38 0.37 21.16
CA ILE A 62 -47.62 0.56 21.92
C ILE A 62 -47.28 1.24 23.24
N GLY A 63 -48.00 2.32 23.57
CA GLY A 63 -47.87 3.02 24.85
C GLY A 63 -48.83 2.45 25.88
N LYS A 64 -48.37 2.31 27.13
CA LYS A 64 -49.19 1.80 28.24
C LYS A 64 -49.17 2.72 29.45
N ASP A 65 -50.28 2.79 30.16
CA ASP A 65 -50.41 3.53 31.42
C ASP A 65 -50.00 2.71 32.65
N VAL A 66 -50.23 3.26 33.85
CA VAL A 66 -49.94 2.61 35.14
C VAL A 66 -50.77 1.34 35.40
N GLU A 67 -51.89 1.16 34.69
CA GLU A 67 -52.75 -0.01 34.79
C GLU A 67 -52.47 -1.03 33.66
N ASP A 68 -51.37 -0.86 32.90
CA ASP A 68 -50.99 -1.68 31.74
C ASP A 68 -51.99 -1.56 30.56
N SER A 69 -52.86 -0.53 30.56
CA SER A 69 -53.85 -0.30 29.52
C SER A 69 -53.22 0.42 28.32
N THR A 70 -53.59 0.00 27.10
CA THR A 70 -53.07 0.58 25.86
C THR A 70 -53.63 1.97 25.61
N LEU A 71 -52.75 2.93 25.37
CA LEU A 71 -53.09 4.30 25.00
C LEU A 71 -53.19 4.44 23.48
N ALA A 72 -54.26 5.09 23.00
CA ALA A 72 -54.45 5.39 21.59
C ALA A 72 -53.85 6.75 21.20
N ASN A 73 -53.52 6.92 19.91
CA ASN A 73 -53.03 8.18 19.33
C ASN A 73 -51.71 8.70 19.96
N ILE A 74 -50.83 7.79 20.37
CA ILE A 74 -49.47 8.13 20.78
C ILE A 74 -48.61 8.24 19.52
N GLU A 75 -47.93 9.37 19.37
CA GLU A 75 -46.92 9.59 18.34
C GLU A 75 -45.56 9.10 18.85
N PHE A 76 -44.89 8.25 18.07
CA PHE A 76 -43.60 7.69 18.45
C PHE A 76 -42.47 8.27 17.61
N THR A 77 -41.36 8.61 18.25
CA THR A 77 -40.10 8.94 17.58
C THR A 77 -39.17 7.73 17.65
N TRP A 78 -38.70 7.28 16.49
CA TRP A 78 -37.77 6.15 16.40
C TRP A 78 -36.32 6.62 16.36
N THR A 79 -35.42 5.85 16.97
CA THR A 79 -33.98 6.11 16.95
C THR A 79 -33.21 4.81 16.75
N SER A 80 -32.21 4.83 15.88
CA SER A 80 -31.20 3.76 15.76
C SER A 80 -29.90 4.18 16.43
N ASN A 81 -29.32 3.28 17.22
CA ASN A 81 -28.01 3.49 17.83
C ASN A 81 -26.88 3.51 16.79
N ASN A 82 -27.04 2.80 15.68
CA ASN A 82 -26.08 2.81 14.58
C ASN A 82 -26.81 2.68 13.23
N PRO A 83 -27.17 3.82 12.61
CA PRO A 83 -27.82 3.85 11.31
C PRO A 83 -26.98 3.26 10.17
N THR A 84 -25.67 3.06 10.33
CA THR A 84 -24.85 2.40 9.31
C THR A 84 -25.01 0.87 9.29
N ILE A 85 -25.55 0.28 10.37
CA ILE A 85 -25.87 -1.16 10.47
C ILE A 85 -27.35 -1.39 10.15
N ALA A 86 -28.24 -0.62 10.80
CA ALA A 86 -29.67 -0.67 10.55
C ALA A 86 -30.29 0.71 10.77
N GLU A 87 -31.05 1.19 9.79
CA GLU A 87 -31.77 2.48 9.83
C GLU A 87 -33.25 2.23 10.11
N ILE A 88 -33.89 3.14 10.83
CA ILE A 88 -35.34 3.08 11.08
C ILE A 88 -35.96 4.43 10.73
N ASP A 89 -37.03 4.41 9.94
CA ASP A 89 -37.75 5.63 9.55
C ASP A 89 -38.74 6.09 10.62
N GLY A 90 -39.37 7.25 10.39
CA GLY A 90 -40.36 7.82 11.31
C GLY A 90 -41.64 6.98 11.47
N ASN A 91 -41.90 6.03 10.57
CA ASN A 91 -43.06 5.13 10.64
C ASN A 91 -42.72 3.79 11.31
N GLY A 92 -41.49 3.61 11.80
CA GLY A 92 -41.01 2.37 12.39
C GLY A 92 -40.63 1.30 11.36
N LEU A 93 -40.40 1.65 10.10
CA LEU A 93 -39.85 0.74 9.10
C LEU A 93 -38.33 0.65 9.28
N LEU A 94 -37.86 -0.49 9.77
CA LEU A 94 -36.45 -0.83 9.91
C LEU A 94 -35.89 -1.35 8.57
N THR A 95 -34.72 -0.87 8.16
CA THR A 95 -33.97 -1.33 6.98
C THR A 95 -32.57 -1.77 7.44
N ALA A 96 -32.20 -3.02 7.14
CA ALA A 96 -30.86 -3.53 7.39
C ALA A 96 -29.88 -3.04 6.31
N ILE A 97 -28.71 -2.53 6.71
CA ILE A 97 -27.75 -1.89 5.79
C ILE A 97 -26.45 -2.69 5.70
N ALA A 98 -25.83 -3.01 6.83
CA ALA A 98 -24.54 -3.70 6.86
C ALA A 98 -24.47 -4.70 8.00
N ALA A 99 -23.66 -5.75 7.84
CA ALA A 99 -23.46 -6.77 8.86
C ALA A 99 -22.98 -6.17 10.19
N GLY A 100 -23.54 -6.65 11.30
CA GLY A 100 -23.22 -6.16 12.64
C GLY A 100 -24.40 -6.24 13.59
N SER A 101 -24.19 -5.79 14.82
CA SER A 101 -25.25 -5.70 15.84
C SER A 101 -25.46 -4.26 16.27
N THR A 102 -26.72 -3.86 16.37
CA THR A 102 -27.16 -2.56 16.87
C THR A 102 -28.48 -2.71 17.63
N TYR A 103 -29.07 -1.61 18.05
CA TYR A 103 -30.41 -1.60 18.59
C TYR A 103 -31.17 -0.35 18.16
N VAL A 104 -32.50 -0.44 18.23
CA VAL A 104 -33.40 0.69 18.03
C VAL A 104 -34.30 0.89 19.25
N THR A 105 -34.80 2.11 19.42
CA THR A 105 -35.77 2.49 20.46
C THR A 105 -36.89 3.33 19.88
N ALA A 106 -38.05 3.28 20.54
CA ALA A 106 -39.17 4.20 20.33
C ALA A 106 -39.30 5.11 21.55
N GLY A 107 -39.56 6.40 21.33
CA GLY A 107 -39.75 7.39 22.39
C GLY A 107 -41.02 8.22 22.20
N SER A 108 -41.60 8.70 23.31
CA SER A 108 -42.70 9.66 23.34
C SER A 108 -42.54 10.53 24.59
N GLY A 109 -42.26 11.83 24.40
CA GLY A 109 -41.89 12.73 25.48
C GLY A 109 -40.58 12.29 26.15
N ASP A 110 -40.58 12.19 27.48
CA ASP A 110 -39.42 11.74 28.27
C ASP A 110 -39.34 10.20 28.43
N ILE A 111 -40.32 9.46 27.89
CA ILE A 111 -40.38 8.00 27.98
C ILE A 111 -39.72 7.38 26.74
N VAL A 112 -38.83 6.41 26.96
CA VAL A 112 -38.13 5.63 25.93
C VAL A 112 -38.37 4.15 26.19
N SER A 113 -38.61 3.38 25.13
CA SER A 113 -38.77 1.93 25.21
C SER A 113 -37.49 1.22 25.65
N ASP A 114 -37.61 -0.05 26.01
CA ASP A 114 -36.46 -0.96 26.03
C ASP A 114 -35.81 -1.08 24.64
N HIS A 115 -34.56 -1.55 24.62
CA HIS A 115 -33.81 -1.77 23.38
C HIS A 115 -34.41 -2.93 22.58
N VAL A 116 -34.72 -2.67 21.31
CA VAL A 116 -34.95 -3.72 20.32
C VAL A 116 -33.61 -4.12 19.73
N SER A 117 -33.15 -5.34 20.02
CA SER A 117 -31.86 -5.83 19.52
C SER A 117 -31.95 -6.19 18.04
N VAL A 118 -31.07 -5.62 17.22
CA VAL A 118 -31.01 -5.86 15.77
C VAL A 118 -29.67 -6.49 15.44
N THR A 119 -29.68 -7.66 14.83
CA THR A 119 -28.48 -8.32 14.31
C THR A 119 -28.61 -8.49 12.80
N VAL A 120 -27.70 -7.90 12.05
CA VAL A 120 -27.61 -8.06 10.60
C VAL A 120 -26.49 -9.05 10.32
N THR A 121 -26.82 -10.18 9.70
CA THR A 121 -25.86 -11.21 9.32
C THR A 121 -25.79 -11.32 7.81
N GLN A 122 -24.57 -11.40 7.26
CA GLN A 122 -24.35 -11.65 5.84
C GLN A 122 -23.55 -12.94 5.71
N ALA A 123 -24.12 -13.94 5.04
CA ALA A 123 -23.48 -15.23 4.83
C ALA A 123 -22.67 -15.19 3.53
N VAL A 124 -21.44 -15.70 3.56
CA VAL A 124 -20.65 -15.91 2.34
C VAL A 124 -21.39 -16.93 1.47
N ALA A 125 -21.56 -16.62 0.19
CA ALA A 125 -22.08 -17.55 -0.80
C ALA A 125 -21.01 -17.94 -1.82
N THR A 126 -20.14 -17.00 -2.19
CA THR A 126 -19.04 -17.24 -3.13
C THR A 126 -17.77 -16.50 -2.71
N ILE A 127 -16.62 -17.02 -3.14
CA ILE A 127 -15.32 -16.38 -3.01
C ILE A 127 -14.71 -16.28 -4.41
N GLU A 128 -14.16 -15.12 -4.72
CA GLU A 128 -13.52 -14.82 -6.00
C GLU A 128 -12.09 -14.34 -5.75
N ILE A 129 -11.10 -14.99 -6.38
CA ILE A 129 -9.75 -14.45 -6.47
C ILE A 129 -9.73 -13.49 -7.66
N LEU A 130 -9.40 -12.21 -7.42
CA LEU A 130 -9.47 -11.14 -8.43
C LEU A 130 -8.51 -11.37 -9.60
N GLN A 131 -7.35 -11.97 -9.33
CA GLN A 131 -6.35 -12.36 -10.33
C GLN A 131 -6.31 -13.88 -10.44
N THR A 132 -6.84 -14.45 -11.52
CA THR A 132 -6.90 -15.90 -11.72
C THR A 132 -5.59 -16.51 -12.25
N SER A 133 -4.62 -15.67 -12.63
CA SER A 133 -3.27 -16.11 -13.00
C SER A 133 -2.23 -15.06 -12.64
N LEU A 134 -1.12 -15.50 -12.05
CA LEU A 134 0.10 -14.70 -11.83
C LEU A 134 1.33 -15.44 -12.36
N SER A 135 2.44 -14.73 -12.52
CA SER A 135 3.74 -15.32 -12.85
C SER A 135 4.83 -14.63 -12.05
N VAL A 136 5.67 -15.41 -11.39
CA VAL A 136 6.78 -14.94 -10.57
C VAL A 136 8.06 -15.67 -10.97
N TYR A 137 9.21 -15.04 -10.78
CA TYR A 137 10.48 -15.77 -10.87
C TYR A 137 10.74 -16.55 -9.58
N ILE A 138 11.63 -17.54 -9.64
CA ILE A 138 12.16 -18.21 -8.44
C ILE A 138 12.69 -17.14 -7.46
N ASP A 139 12.41 -17.35 -6.17
CA ASP A 139 12.74 -16.48 -5.04
C ASP A 139 12.07 -15.09 -5.08
N SER A 140 11.12 -14.87 -5.99
CA SER A 140 10.31 -13.66 -6.06
C SER A 140 8.93 -13.88 -5.44
N THR A 141 8.25 -12.79 -5.06
CA THR A 141 6.88 -12.87 -4.54
C THR A 141 5.89 -12.08 -5.41
N ASP A 142 4.61 -12.32 -5.20
CA ASP A 142 3.51 -11.48 -5.68
C ASP A 142 2.32 -11.70 -4.72
N GLN A 143 1.18 -11.03 -4.91
CA GLN A 143 0.05 -11.17 -4.00
C GLN A 143 -1.26 -11.44 -4.73
N PHE A 144 -1.94 -12.52 -4.33
CA PHE A 144 -3.33 -12.73 -4.70
C PHE A 144 -4.26 -11.96 -3.78
N THR A 145 -5.30 -11.35 -4.35
CA THR A 145 -6.40 -10.73 -3.60
C THR A 145 -7.69 -11.52 -3.81
N ALA A 146 -8.43 -11.77 -2.74
CA ALA A 146 -9.75 -12.40 -2.79
C ALA A 146 -10.83 -11.49 -2.21
N ILE A 147 -12.05 -11.65 -2.73
CA ILE A 147 -13.27 -11.05 -2.21
C ILE A 147 -14.31 -12.12 -1.95
N ALA A 148 -15.23 -11.87 -1.02
CA ALA A 148 -16.36 -12.73 -0.74
C ALA A 148 -17.65 -12.00 -1.10
N LYS A 149 -18.63 -12.73 -1.64
CA LYS A 149 -19.95 -12.20 -1.98
C LYS A 149 -21.06 -13.03 -1.35
N ASP A 150 -22.16 -12.36 -0.97
CA ASP A 150 -23.38 -13.01 -0.51
C ASP A 150 -24.20 -13.62 -1.67
N SER A 151 -25.37 -14.19 -1.38
CA SER A 151 -26.24 -14.82 -2.38
C SER A 151 -26.81 -13.84 -3.41
N ASP A 152 -26.84 -12.56 -3.07
CA ASP A 152 -27.33 -11.48 -3.92
C ASP A 152 -26.19 -10.82 -4.73
N GLY A 153 -24.95 -11.27 -4.52
CA GLY A 153 -23.76 -10.81 -5.22
C GLY A 153 -23.08 -9.60 -4.59
N ASN A 154 -23.52 -9.16 -3.41
CA ASN A 154 -22.91 -8.02 -2.72
C ASN A 154 -21.62 -8.45 -2.02
N GLU A 155 -20.59 -7.61 -2.07
CA GLU A 155 -19.31 -7.88 -1.39
C GLU A 155 -19.43 -7.81 0.13
N ILE A 156 -18.81 -8.77 0.81
CA ILE A 156 -18.74 -8.87 2.26
C ILE A 156 -17.37 -8.34 2.70
N SER A 157 -17.37 -7.17 3.34
CA SER A 157 -16.15 -6.50 3.80
C SER A 157 -15.64 -7.04 5.13
N GLY A 158 -14.32 -6.94 5.36
CA GLY A 158 -13.69 -7.26 6.65
C GLY A 158 -13.47 -8.76 6.92
N LEU A 159 -13.67 -9.62 5.92
CA LEU A 159 -13.35 -11.04 6.01
C LEU A 159 -11.86 -11.29 5.81
N SER A 160 -11.32 -12.26 6.55
CA SER A 160 -10.03 -12.88 6.26
C SER A 160 -10.23 -14.20 5.51
N PHE A 161 -9.24 -14.53 4.67
CA PHE A 161 -9.23 -15.76 3.88
C PHE A 161 -8.11 -16.67 4.36
N ASN A 162 -8.36 -17.98 4.34
CA ASN A 162 -7.28 -18.97 4.45
C ASN A 162 -6.81 -19.29 3.04
N TRP A 163 -5.50 -19.18 2.82
CA TRP A 163 -4.87 -19.45 1.54
C TRP A 163 -4.16 -20.80 1.55
N ALA A 164 -4.22 -21.51 0.44
CA ALA A 164 -3.49 -22.74 0.24
C ALA A 164 -2.94 -22.83 -1.19
N SER A 165 -1.76 -23.44 -1.30
CA SER A 165 -1.16 -23.87 -2.56
C SER A 165 -1.24 -25.39 -2.64
N ASP A 166 -1.61 -25.92 -3.81
CA ASP A 166 -1.61 -27.37 -4.06
C ASP A 166 -0.19 -27.97 -4.09
N ASN A 167 0.81 -27.15 -4.39
CA ASN A 167 2.22 -27.53 -4.44
C ASN A 167 3.13 -26.45 -3.84
N PRO A 168 3.27 -26.41 -2.50
CA PRO A 168 4.14 -25.48 -1.81
C PRO A 168 5.63 -25.60 -2.13
N ALA A 169 6.08 -26.66 -2.81
CA ALA A 169 7.47 -26.78 -3.27
C ALA A 169 7.73 -26.04 -4.59
N ILE A 170 6.68 -25.78 -5.38
CA ILE A 170 6.75 -24.90 -6.56
C ILE A 170 6.49 -23.46 -6.11
N ALA A 171 5.37 -23.22 -5.42
CA ALA A 171 5.01 -21.90 -4.92
C ALA A 171 4.31 -22.00 -3.57
N SER A 172 4.83 -21.34 -2.53
CA SER A 172 4.19 -21.24 -1.22
C SER A 172 3.34 -19.98 -1.12
N ILE A 173 2.28 -19.99 -0.31
CA ILE A 173 1.44 -18.81 -0.07
C ILE A 173 1.21 -18.56 1.42
N SER A 174 1.28 -17.31 1.86
CA SER A 174 1.01 -16.88 3.24
C SER A 174 -0.46 -16.52 3.48
N GLY A 175 -0.83 -16.31 4.75
CA GLY A 175 -2.21 -16.04 5.15
C GLY A 175 -2.78 -14.69 4.68
N ASP A 176 -1.94 -13.79 4.19
CA ASP A 176 -2.33 -12.52 3.55
C ASP A 176 -2.40 -12.62 2.02
N GLY A 177 -2.20 -13.81 1.44
CA GLY A 177 -2.25 -14.04 0.00
C GLY A 177 -0.93 -13.80 -0.74
N THR A 178 0.16 -13.48 -0.05
CA THR A 178 1.49 -13.34 -0.67
C THR A 178 2.02 -14.70 -1.11
N VAL A 179 2.26 -14.88 -2.41
CA VAL A 179 2.80 -16.08 -3.01
C VAL A 179 4.30 -15.92 -3.28
N THR A 180 5.11 -16.93 -2.97
CA THR A 180 6.56 -16.96 -3.21
C THR A 180 6.88 -18.08 -4.18
N GLY A 181 7.59 -17.78 -5.27
CA GLY A 181 8.12 -18.79 -6.19
C GLY A 181 9.32 -19.50 -5.57
N ILE A 182 9.31 -20.83 -5.52
CA ILE A 182 10.38 -21.65 -4.91
C ILE A 182 11.12 -22.47 -5.96
N SER A 183 10.40 -23.05 -6.93
CA SER A 183 11.02 -23.81 -8.00
C SER A 183 10.21 -23.74 -9.29
N LEU A 184 10.88 -23.89 -10.43
CA LEU A 184 10.27 -23.83 -11.75
C LEU A 184 9.06 -24.77 -11.85
N GLY A 185 7.92 -24.24 -12.29
CA GLY A 185 6.72 -25.03 -12.53
C GLY A 185 5.43 -24.23 -12.38
N THR A 186 4.32 -24.94 -12.25
CA THR A 186 2.99 -24.35 -12.05
C THR A 186 2.36 -24.94 -10.79
N ALA A 187 1.72 -24.09 -9.99
CA ALA A 187 0.89 -24.49 -8.86
C ALA A 187 -0.48 -23.79 -8.92
N HIS A 188 -1.43 -24.30 -8.15
CA HIS A 188 -2.78 -23.76 -8.03
C HIS A 188 -3.01 -23.24 -6.61
N ILE A 189 -3.58 -22.03 -6.55
CA ILE A 189 -3.88 -21.30 -5.32
C ILE A 189 -5.39 -21.28 -5.09
N THR A 190 -5.79 -21.58 -3.86
CA THR A 190 -7.18 -21.49 -3.40
C THR A 190 -7.30 -20.59 -2.19
N ALA A 191 -8.33 -19.75 -2.15
CA ALA A 191 -8.75 -19.00 -0.97
C ALA A 191 -10.01 -19.63 -0.39
N THR A 192 -10.11 -19.70 0.94
CA THR A 192 -11.27 -20.27 1.63
C THR A 192 -11.78 -19.37 2.76
N SER A 193 -13.09 -19.40 2.99
CA SER A 193 -13.76 -18.73 4.11
C SER A 193 -14.86 -19.64 4.63
N GLY A 194 -14.70 -20.15 5.85
CA GLY A 194 -15.51 -21.26 6.36
C GLY A 194 -15.34 -22.51 5.48
N ASP A 195 -16.46 -23.10 5.05
CA ASP A 195 -16.49 -24.27 4.17
C ASP A 195 -16.52 -23.91 2.67
N ILE A 196 -16.46 -22.62 2.33
CA ILE A 196 -16.54 -22.13 0.95
C ILE A 196 -15.14 -21.92 0.42
N LEU A 197 -14.86 -22.48 -0.77
CA LEU A 197 -13.63 -22.30 -1.51
C LEU A 197 -13.87 -21.36 -2.70
N SER A 198 -12.83 -20.62 -3.07
CA SER A 198 -12.78 -19.90 -4.34
C SER A 198 -12.61 -20.87 -5.52
N ALA A 199 -12.79 -20.35 -6.73
CA ALA A 199 -12.15 -20.96 -7.90
C ALA A 199 -10.61 -20.95 -7.73
N GLU A 200 -9.93 -21.91 -8.36
CA GLU A 200 -8.46 -21.95 -8.35
C GLU A 200 -7.88 -20.80 -9.19
N ALA A 201 -6.85 -20.16 -8.65
CA ALA A 201 -5.95 -19.29 -9.40
C ALA A 201 -4.67 -20.06 -9.75
N THR A 202 -4.03 -19.72 -10.86
CA THR A 202 -2.79 -20.37 -11.31
C THR A 202 -1.58 -19.49 -11.00
N ILE A 203 -0.51 -20.06 -10.46
CA ILE A 203 0.78 -19.40 -10.32
C ILE A 203 1.81 -20.14 -11.17
N ASN A 204 2.47 -19.44 -12.09
CA ASN A 204 3.61 -19.97 -12.84
C ASN A 204 4.89 -19.42 -12.25
N VAL A 205 5.76 -20.32 -11.78
CA VAL A 205 7.10 -19.99 -11.31
C VAL A 205 8.07 -20.23 -12.45
N LEU A 206 8.77 -19.17 -12.84
CA LEU A 206 9.67 -19.12 -13.97
C LEU A 206 11.13 -19.03 -13.49
N GLU A 207 12.05 -19.56 -14.28
CA GLU A 207 13.47 -19.21 -14.12
C GLU A 207 13.76 -17.92 -14.90
N PRO A 208 14.56 -16.98 -14.34
CA PRO A 208 15.02 -15.85 -15.11
C PRO A 208 15.80 -16.37 -16.32
N THR A 209 15.43 -15.91 -17.52
CA THR A 209 16.15 -16.31 -18.74
C THR A 209 17.50 -15.60 -18.74
N THR A 210 18.60 -16.36 -18.63
CA THR A 210 19.96 -15.81 -18.55
C THR A 210 20.77 -16.06 -19.81
N GLY A 211 21.87 -15.32 -19.95
CA GLY A 211 22.83 -15.43 -21.04
C GLY A 211 24.16 -14.81 -20.65
N THR A 212 25.06 -14.70 -21.63
CA THR A 212 26.31 -13.96 -21.46
C THR A 212 26.58 -13.07 -22.65
N MET A 213 27.39 -12.04 -22.42
CA MET A 213 27.95 -11.20 -23.47
C MET A 213 29.44 -10.97 -23.20
N THR A 214 30.21 -10.63 -24.23
CA THR A 214 31.65 -10.31 -24.11
C THR A 214 31.95 -8.93 -24.68
N ASP A 215 32.71 -8.10 -23.97
CA ASP A 215 33.17 -6.80 -24.47
C ASP A 215 34.45 -6.93 -25.31
N ILE A 216 34.97 -5.80 -25.79
CA ILE A 216 36.16 -5.76 -26.63
C ILE A 216 37.45 -6.16 -25.90
N ASP A 217 37.46 -6.05 -24.56
CA ASP A 217 38.57 -6.45 -23.70
C ASP A 217 38.55 -7.95 -23.36
N GLY A 218 37.49 -8.66 -23.78
CA GLY A 218 37.29 -10.07 -23.45
C GLY A 218 36.65 -10.30 -22.08
N ASN A 219 36.16 -9.26 -21.40
CA ASN A 219 35.39 -9.44 -20.18
C ASN A 219 34.05 -10.10 -20.52
N VAL A 220 33.70 -11.18 -19.82
CA VAL A 220 32.42 -11.86 -19.95
C VAL A 220 31.50 -11.41 -18.84
N TYR A 221 30.26 -11.07 -19.19
CA TYR A 221 29.23 -10.62 -18.25
C TYR A 221 28.00 -11.51 -18.36
N GLN A 222 27.38 -11.79 -17.21
CA GLN A 222 26.05 -12.37 -17.13
C GLN A 222 25.01 -11.38 -17.61
N THR A 223 23.97 -11.90 -18.26
CA THR A 223 22.82 -11.12 -18.72
C THR A 223 21.53 -11.79 -18.29
N VAL A 224 20.48 -11.01 -18.09
CA VAL A 224 19.14 -11.47 -17.75
C VAL A 224 18.12 -10.87 -18.71
N LYS A 225 17.12 -11.64 -19.11
CA LYS A 225 15.98 -11.13 -19.85
C LYS A 225 14.86 -10.77 -18.88
N ILE A 226 14.43 -9.51 -18.90
CA ILE A 226 13.34 -8.97 -18.08
C ILE A 226 12.30 -8.38 -19.03
N GLY A 227 11.12 -9.00 -19.08
CA GLY A 227 10.15 -8.74 -20.13
C GLY A 227 10.76 -9.04 -21.51
N ASP A 228 10.72 -8.07 -22.41
CA ASP A 228 11.31 -8.19 -23.74
C ASP A 228 12.75 -7.68 -23.84
N GLN A 229 13.33 -7.12 -22.76
CA GLN A 229 14.66 -6.54 -22.77
C GLN A 229 15.71 -7.48 -22.17
N TRP A 230 16.85 -7.60 -22.82
CA TRP A 230 18.06 -8.17 -22.24
C TRP A 230 18.86 -7.09 -21.53
N TRP A 231 19.26 -7.37 -20.29
CA TRP A 231 20.03 -6.47 -19.45
C TRP A 231 21.32 -7.14 -18.97
N MET A 232 22.39 -6.37 -18.80
CA MET A 232 23.57 -6.82 -18.07
C MET A 232 23.25 -7.02 -16.59
N ALA A 233 23.64 -8.18 -16.04
CA ALA A 233 23.54 -8.51 -14.62
C ALA A 233 24.83 -8.19 -13.82
N GLU A 234 25.84 -7.60 -14.50
CA GLU A 234 27.09 -7.11 -13.90
C GLU A 234 27.45 -5.71 -14.42
N ASN A 235 28.17 -4.92 -13.63
CA ASN A 235 28.65 -3.59 -14.03
C ASN A 235 29.72 -3.72 -15.13
N LEU A 236 29.70 -2.82 -16.11
CA LEU A 236 30.69 -2.78 -17.19
C LEU A 236 32.12 -2.59 -16.65
N ARG A 237 33.09 -3.26 -17.29
CA ARG A 237 34.52 -3.29 -16.95
C ARG A 237 35.44 -3.02 -18.14
N THR A 238 34.91 -2.58 -19.28
CA THR A 238 35.73 -2.27 -20.47
C THR A 238 36.63 -1.05 -20.23
N THR A 239 37.82 -1.10 -20.79
CA THR A 239 38.86 -0.07 -20.79
C THR A 239 39.13 0.45 -22.19
N HIS A 240 38.46 -0.11 -23.21
CA HIS A 240 38.46 0.37 -24.58
C HIS A 240 37.04 0.64 -25.08
N TYR A 241 36.95 1.59 -26.00
CA TYR A 241 35.77 1.81 -26.83
C TYR A 241 35.60 0.65 -27.82
N ARG A 242 34.40 0.52 -28.40
CA ARG A 242 34.06 -0.50 -29.39
C ARG A 242 34.94 -0.47 -30.64
N ASN A 243 35.53 0.69 -30.98
CA ASN A 243 36.47 0.82 -32.08
C ASN A 243 37.91 0.37 -31.73
N GLY A 244 38.15 -0.02 -30.47
CA GLY A 244 39.46 -0.43 -29.96
C GLY A 244 40.32 0.70 -29.39
N ASP A 245 39.86 1.95 -29.43
CA ASP A 245 40.60 3.06 -28.82
C ASP A 245 40.56 2.94 -27.28
N PRO A 246 41.68 3.22 -26.58
CA PRO A 246 41.70 3.17 -25.13
C PRO A 246 40.88 4.31 -24.52
N ILE A 247 40.20 4.02 -23.41
CA ILE A 247 39.54 5.02 -22.56
C ILE A 247 40.56 5.48 -21.52
N THR A 248 40.63 6.77 -21.25
CA THR A 248 41.64 7.30 -20.31
C THR A 248 41.30 6.93 -18.87
N ARG A 249 42.26 6.31 -18.18
CA ARG A 249 42.14 5.96 -16.76
C ARG A 249 42.59 7.11 -15.87
N ALA A 250 41.74 7.49 -14.90
CA ALA A 250 42.18 8.32 -13.78
C ALA A 250 42.61 7.47 -12.57
N ASN A 251 43.70 7.84 -11.93
CA ASN A 251 44.25 7.15 -10.75
C ASN A 251 44.00 7.91 -9.44
N ASN A 252 43.49 9.14 -9.52
CA ASN A 252 43.22 9.99 -8.36
C ASN A 252 42.23 11.11 -8.76
N VAL A 253 41.78 11.86 -7.75
CA VAL A 253 40.81 12.95 -7.92
C VAL A 253 41.31 14.07 -8.83
N GLN A 254 42.62 14.34 -8.86
CA GLN A 254 43.20 15.37 -9.72
C GLN A 254 43.11 14.95 -11.19
N GLU A 255 43.51 13.72 -11.50
CA GLU A 255 43.40 13.15 -12.85
C GLU A 255 41.94 13.08 -13.31
N TRP A 256 41.02 12.64 -12.44
CA TRP A 256 39.60 12.58 -12.78
C TRP A 256 39.01 13.97 -13.07
N SER A 257 39.36 14.96 -12.25
CA SER A 257 38.90 16.34 -12.43
C SER A 257 39.40 16.94 -13.75
N ALA A 258 40.58 16.52 -14.23
CA ALA A 258 41.12 16.95 -15.51
C ALA A 258 40.34 16.40 -16.72
N LEU A 259 39.70 15.24 -16.59
CA LEU A 259 38.84 14.65 -17.64
C LEU A 259 37.48 15.36 -17.77
N SER A 260 37.14 16.23 -16.81
CA SER A 260 35.80 16.79 -16.65
C SER A 260 35.77 18.31 -16.57
N VAL A 261 36.79 19.01 -17.11
CA VAL A 261 36.88 20.48 -17.02
C VAL A 261 35.79 21.14 -17.86
N TYR A 262 34.74 21.61 -17.19
CA TYR A 262 33.73 22.50 -17.74
C TYR A 262 34.18 23.94 -17.50
N ASP A 263 35.03 24.47 -18.39
CA ASP A 263 35.33 25.89 -18.44
C ASP A 263 34.47 26.53 -19.55
N VAL A 264 33.43 27.26 -19.14
CA VAL A 264 32.49 27.95 -20.05
C VAL A 264 33.15 29.06 -20.86
N ASP A 265 34.38 29.46 -20.52
CA ASP A 265 35.09 30.57 -21.14
C ASP A 265 36.34 30.12 -21.95
N ALA A 266 36.66 28.82 -21.96
CA ALA A 266 37.80 28.29 -22.71
C ALA A 266 37.40 27.86 -24.14
N ALA A 267 38.12 28.39 -25.13
CA ALA A 267 37.96 27.99 -26.55
C ALA A 267 38.28 26.51 -26.82
N ASP A 268 38.96 25.84 -25.88
CA ASP A 268 39.34 24.43 -25.94
C ASP A 268 38.59 23.65 -24.85
N HIS A 269 37.41 23.12 -25.20
CA HIS A 269 36.69 22.21 -24.32
C HIS A 269 37.35 20.83 -24.41
N VAL A 270 38.14 20.43 -23.41
CA VAL A 270 38.59 19.03 -23.31
C VAL A 270 37.50 18.23 -22.63
N ARG A 271 36.69 17.55 -23.44
CA ARG A 271 35.78 16.52 -22.97
C ARG A 271 36.39 15.19 -23.38
N GLU A 272 37.09 14.55 -22.44
CA GLU A 272 37.70 13.25 -22.66
C GLU A 272 36.91 12.19 -21.88
N GLY A 273 36.61 11.06 -22.53
CA GLY A 273 36.00 9.92 -21.86
C GLY A 273 36.99 9.31 -20.87
N GLY A 274 36.49 8.98 -19.69
CA GLY A 274 37.30 8.63 -18.55
C GLY A 274 36.70 7.49 -17.75
N TYR A 275 37.55 6.57 -17.28
CA TYR A 275 37.15 5.56 -16.33
C TYR A 275 38.06 5.54 -15.09
N THR A 276 37.52 5.02 -13.98
CA THR A 276 38.28 4.76 -12.76
C THR A 276 37.70 3.57 -12.00
N PHE A 277 38.47 3.06 -11.04
CA PHE A 277 37.96 2.17 -10.02
C PHE A 277 37.25 2.97 -8.93
N TYR A 278 36.29 2.36 -8.24
CA TYR A 278 35.75 2.94 -7.01
C TYR A 278 36.90 3.23 -6.03
N ASP A 279 36.91 4.44 -5.45
CA ASP A 279 37.99 4.99 -4.61
C ASP A 279 39.40 4.92 -5.21
N TYR A 280 39.50 4.80 -6.53
CA TYR A 280 40.76 4.57 -7.26
C TYR A 280 41.48 3.26 -6.87
N ASP A 281 40.79 2.34 -6.19
CA ASP A 281 41.34 1.05 -5.76
C ASP A 281 40.98 -0.07 -6.74
N SER A 282 41.99 -0.58 -7.43
CA SER A 282 41.86 -1.67 -8.41
C SER A 282 41.28 -2.97 -7.85
N THR A 283 41.33 -3.20 -6.54
CA THR A 283 40.76 -4.41 -5.93
C THR A 283 39.23 -4.44 -6.01
N ASN A 284 38.59 -3.28 -6.21
CA ASN A 284 37.14 -3.14 -6.31
C ASN A 284 36.56 -3.57 -7.67
N VAL A 285 37.37 -3.71 -8.72
CA VAL A 285 36.88 -3.89 -10.10
C VAL A 285 36.05 -5.16 -10.30
N ASN A 286 36.40 -6.25 -9.62
CA ASN A 286 35.68 -7.52 -9.77
C ASN A 286 34.32 -7.51 -9.09
N THR A 287 34.15 -6.66 -8.07
CA THR A 287 32.90 -6.55 -7.31
C THR A 287 32.00 -5.47 -7.90
N TYR A 288 32.55 -4.27 -8.12
CA TYR A 288 31.78 -3.07 -8.43
C TYR A 288 31.89 -2.61 -9.88
N GLY A 289 32.73 -3.27 -10.69
CA GLY A 289 33.01 -2.84 -12.05
C GLY A 289 33.83 -1.56 -12.11
N LEU A 290 33.67 -0.82 -13.20
CA LEU A 290 34.30 0.49 -13.41
C LEU A 290 33.28 1.63 -13.32
N LEU A 291 33.76 2.79 -12.89
CA LEU A 291 33.02 4.04 -12.93
C LEU A 291 33.48 4.84 -14.16
N TYR A 292 32.52 5.35 -14.92
CA TYR A 292 32.75 6.11 -16.15
C TYR A 292 32.22 7.52 -16.01
N ASN A 293 32.84 8.50 -16.67
CA ASN A 293 32.28 9.84 -16.80
C ASN A 293 31.25 9.89 -17.94
N TRP A 294 30.46 10.97 -18.01
CA TRP A 294 29.43 11.13 -19.03
C TRP A 294 30.01 11.04 -20.45
N THR A 295 31.16 11.67 -20.69
CA THR A 295 31.80 11.74 -22.02
C THR A 295 32.22 10.36 -22.57
N THR A 296 32.31 9.35 -21.72
CA THR A 296 32.66 7.99 -22.16
C THR A 296 31.59 7.38 -23.06
N PHE A 297 30.32 7.75 -22.89
CA PHE A 297 29.23 7.25 -23.72
C PHE A 297 28.37 8.36 -24.31
N GLY A 298 28.37 9.57 -23.74
CA GLY A 298 27.74 10.75 -24.31
C GLY A 298 28.74 11.59 -25.09
N ASP A 299 28.83 11.41 -26.41
CA ASP A 299 29.61 12.30 -27.29
C ASP A 299 29.11 13.75 -27.17
N PRO A 300 29.99 14.72 -26.84
CA PRO A 300 29.63 16.11 -26.74
C PRO A 300 29.98 17.02 -27.95
N THR A 301 30.19 16.52 -29.18
CA THR A 301 30.32 17.39 -30.38
C THR A 301 29.65 16.88 -31.67
N PRO A 302 29.34 17.78 -32.64
CA PRO A 302 28.25 18.76 -32.66
C PRO A 302 27.00 18.22 -33.42
N MET A 303 25.84 18.80 -33.10
CA MET A 303 24.69 19.23 -33.95
C MET A 303 24.48 18.74 -35.42
N ASP A 304 25.12 17.69 -35.93
CA ASP A 304 24.79 17.04 -37.20
C ASP A 304 23.66 16.00 -37.04
N GLY A 305 23.29 15.73 -35.79
CA GLY A 305 22.19 14.85 -35.40
C GLY A 305 22.60 13.38 -35.25
N ASN A 306 23.90 13.03 -35.23
CA ASN A 306 24.35 11.65 -35.36
C ASN A 306 25.31 11.18 -34.24
N ALA A 307 25.11 11.65 -33.01
CA ALA A 307 25.86 11.17 -31.84
C ALA A 307 25.58 9.67 -31.58
N ASP A 308 26.63 8.85 -31.57
CA ASP A 308 26.53 7.43 -31.19
C ASP A 308 26.78 7.28 -29.69
N PHE A 309 25.71 7.12 -28.92
CA PHE A 309 25.80 6.98 -27.46
C PHE A 309 26.30 5.59 -26.99
N ASN A 310 26.65 4.72 -27.93
CA ASN A 310 26.92 3.30 -27.68
C ASN A 310 28.37 2.93 -27.87
N ILE A 311 29.26 3.92 -27.99
CA ILE A 311 30.68 3.70 -28.27
C ILE A 311 31.41 2.90 -27.18
N VAL A 312 30.94 2.94 -25.93
CA VAL A 312 31.49 2.14 -24.83
C VAL A 312 30.79 0.78 -24.67
N ALA A 313 29.55 0.68 -25.14
CA ALA A 313 28.76 -0.53 -24.96
C ALA A 313 29.28 -1.65 -25.90
N PRO A 314 29.28 -2.91 -25.46
CA PRO A 314 29.62 -4.07 -26.30
C PRO A 314 28.78 -4.13 -27.59
N GLU A 315 29.28 -4.81 -28.63
CA GLU A 315 28.59 -4.87 -29.92
C GLU A 315 27.18 -5.45 -29.80
N GLY A 316 26.19 -4.75 -30.37
CA GLY A 316 24.77 -5.12 -30.27
C GLY A 316 24.10 -4.75 -28.94
N TRP A 317 24.82 -4.07 -28.04
CA TRP A 317 24.30 -3.51 -26.78
C TRP A 317 24.43 -1.98 -26.79
N ARG A 318 23.68 -1.34 -25.88
CA ARG A 318 23.71 0.11 -25.67
C ARG A 318 23.65 0.49 -24.20
N VAL A 319 24.03 1.73 -23.89
CA VAL A 319 23.66 2.33 -22.59
C VAL A 319 22.13 2.51 -22.60
N PRO A 320 21.42 2.19 -21.51
CA PRO A 320 19.98 2.28 -21.46
C PRO A 320 19.55 3.75 -21.50
N ASN A 321 18.52 4.06 -22.27
CA ASN A 321 17.82 5.34 -22.15
C ASN A 321 16.70 5.25 -21.12
N GLY A 322 16.10 6.38 -20.75
CA GLY A 322 15.06 6.34 -19.73
C GLY A 322 13.76 5.65 -20.19
N GLY A 323 13.52 5.48 -21.51
CA GLY A 323 12.44 4.62 -22.01
C GLY A 323 12.71 3.14 -21.74
N ASP A 324 13.98 2.72 -21.82
CA ASP A 324 14.39 1.37 -21.43
C ASP A 324 14.15 1.13 -19.94
N TRP A 325 14.57 2.08 -19.09
CA TRP A 325 14.31 2.03 -17.64
C TRP A 325 12.83 2.08 -17.29
N ALA A 326 12.03 2.88 -18.00
CA ALA A 326 10.58 2.94 -17.79
C ALA A 326 9.93 1.58 -18.11
N THR A 327 10.31 0.96 -19.24
CA THR A 327 9.82 -0.37 -19.64
C THR A 327 10.19 -1.42 -18.60
N LEU A 328 11.43 -1.41 -18.13
CA LEU A 328 11.90 -2.31 -17.08
C LEU A 328 11.10 -2.13 -15.78
N LYS A 329 10.94 -0.90 -15.28
CA LYS A 329 10.18 -0.60 -14.06
C LYS A 329 8.70 -1.02 -14.19
N GLN A 330 8.07 -0.77 -15.34
CA GLN A 330 6.70 -1.21 -15.62
C GLN A 330 6.56 -2.74 -15.61
N THR A 331 7.54 -3.44 -16.17
CA THR A 331 7.58 -4.91 -16.15
C THR A 331 7.62 -5.45 -14.71
N LEU A 332 8.18 -4.68 -13.77
CA LEU A 332 8.28 -5.03 -12.35
C LEU A 332 7.07 -4.60 -11.50
N GLY A 333 6.03 -4.03 -12.14
CA GLY A 333 4.77 -3.65 -11.49
C GLY A 333 4.55 -2.14 -11.36
N MET A 334 5.52 -1.30 -11.74
CA MET A 334 5.38 0.15 -11.60
C MET A 334 4.33 0.71 -12.57
N THR A 335 3.56 1.70 -12.12
CA THR A 335 2.61 2.38 -13.02
C THR A 335 3.34 3.15 -14.14
N ILE A 336 2.69 3.32 -15.28
CA ILE A 336 3.22 4.11 -16.40
C ILE A 336 3.62 5.51 -15.93
N GLN A 337 2.75 6.17 -15.17
CA GLN A 337 2.96 7.54 -14.69
C GLN A 337 4.20 7.66 -13.78
N GLU A 338 4.38 6.73 -12.85
CA GLU A 338 5.54 6.71 -11.97
C GLU A 338 6.82 6.36 -12.72
N SER A 339 6.75 5.39 -13.65
CA SER A 339 7.92 4.94 -14.41
C SER A 339 8.58 6.03 -15.24
N MET A 340 7.82 7.06 -15.62
CA MET A 340 8.25 8.21 -16.41
C MET A 340 8.54 9.47 -15.57
N THR A 341 8.48 9.37 -14.23
CA THR A 341 8.71 10.51 -13.34
C THR A 341 10.19 10.63 -12.96
N ASP A 342 10.77 11.80 -13.20
CA ASP A 342 12.16 12.14 -12.85
C ASP A 342 12.25 12.95 -11.55
N GLY A 343 13.42 12.91 -10.91
CA GLY A 343 13.77 13.74 -9.75
C GLY A 343 13.06 13.34 -8.45
N ARG A 344 12.40 12.18 -8.42
CA ARG A 344 11.67 11.65 -7.27
C ARG A 344 11.88 10.15 -7.14
N TRP A 345 11.80 9.68 -5.90
CA TRP A 345 11.65 8.27 -5.57
C TRP A 345 10.23 7.81 -5.89
N VAL A 346 10.11 6.74 -6.66
CA VAL A 346 8.84 6.24 -7.20
C VAL A 346 8.77 4.72 -7.12
N GLY A 347 7.53 4.21 -7.19
CA GLY A 347 7.26 2.79 -7.05
C GLY A 347 6.96 2.36 -5.62
N THR A 348 6.75 1.06 -5.48
CA THR A 348 6.44 0.39 -4.21
C THR A 348 7.68 -0.32 -3.68
N ASN A 349 8.24 -1.24 -4.47
CA ASN A 349 9.44 -1.99 -4.13
C ASN A 349 10.35 -2.32 -5.34
N GLU A 350 10.20 -1.63 -6.47
CA GLU A 350 10.95 -1.91 -7.68
C GLU A 350 12.47 -1.69 -7.50
N GLY A 351 12.87 -0.80 -6.60
CA GLY A 351 14.28 -0.66 -6.21
C GLY A 351 14.83 -1.95 -5.61
N SER A 352 14.10 -2.60 -4.71
CA SER A 352 14.46 -3.90 -4.12
C SER A 352 14.52 -5.01 -5.17
N LYS A 353 13.50 -5.08 -6.05
CA LYS A 353 13.46 -6.04 -7.17
C LYS A 353 14.65 -5.93 -8.10
N LEU A 354 15.11 -4.70 -8.37
CA LEU A 354 16.26 -4.40 -9.24
C LEU A 354 17.61 -4.67 -8.55
N ALA A 355 17.69 -4.44 -7.24
CA ALA A 355 18.90 -4.66 -6.46
C ALA A 355 19.26 -6.15 -6.37
N GLY A 356 20.49 -6.44 -5.96
CA GLY A 356 20.93 -7.81 -5.67
C GLY A 356 22.21 -7.84 -4.86
N ASN A 357 22.65 -9.05 -4.50
CA ASN A 357 23.81 -9.30 -3.65
C ASN A 357 23.73 -8.58 -2.28
N ALA A 358 22.88 -9.09 -1.39
CA ALA A 358 22.55 -8.49 -0.09
C ALA A 358 23.77 -8.26 0.84
N ASP A 359 24.85 -9.03 0.64
CA ASP A 359 26.10 -8.91 1.41
C ASP A 359 26.84 -7.60 1.12
N LEU A 360 26.65 -7.03 -0.07
CA LEU A 360 27.25 -5.75 -0.44
C LEU A 360 26.49 -4.56 0.14
N TRP A 361 25.19 -4.72 0.43
CA TRP A 361 24.34 -3.63 0.92
C TRP A 361 24.41 -3.47 2.43
N GLU A 362 24.44 -2.23 2.91
CA GLU A 362 24.20 -1.93 4.32
C GLU A 362 22.80 -2.41 4.76
N ALA A 363 22.62 -2.60 6.06
CA ALA A 363 21.32 -2.98 6.61
C ALA A 363 20.29 -1.87 6.39
N GLY A 364 19.17 -2.19 5.75
CA GLY A 364 18.12 -1.24 5.45
C GLY A 364 16.99 -1.86 4.63
N ALA A 365 15.92 -1.08 4.47
CA ALA A 365 14.67 -1.51 3.87
C ALA A 365 14.81 -2.17 2.49
N LEU A 366 15.81 -1.78 1.69
CA LEU A 366 16.04 -2.33 0.36
C LEU A 366 16.18 -3.87 0.40
N LYS A 367 17.08 -4.37 1.27
CA LYS A 367 17.41 -5.81 1.33
C LYS A 367 16.55 -6.60 2.30
N ASP A 368 15.76 -5.91 3.11
CA ASP A 368 14.76 -6.52 3.99
C ASP A 368 13.43 -6.78 3.25
N ASP A 369 13.26 -6.22 2.06
CA ASP A 369 12.09 -6.46 1.20
C ASP A 369 12.05 -7.92 0.72
N PRO A 370 10.89 -8.61 0.81
CA PRO A 370 10.75 -10.00 0.39
C PRO A 370 11.07 -10.25 -1.10
N GLU A 371 11.01 -9.23 -1.94
CA GLU A 371 11.28 -9.32 -3.38
C GLU A 371 12.68 -8.81 -3.76
N PHE A 372 13.59 -8.66 -2.79
CA PHE A 372 14.96 -8.26 -3.07
C PHE A 372 15.62 -9.25 -4.05
N GLY A 373 16.15 -8.74 -5.17
CA GLY A 373 16.79 -9.59 -6.18
C GLY A 373 15.86 -10.24 -7.20
N ALA A 374 14.55 -10.07 -7.08
CA ALA A 374 13.54 -10.76 -7.90
C ALA A 374 13.75 -10.62 -9.42
N SER A 375 14.26 -9.48 -9.89
CA SER A 375 14.46 -9.24 -11.32
C SER A 375 15.67 -9.95 -11.93
N GLY A 376 16.63 -10.38 -11.10
CA GLY A 376 17.94 -10.88 -11.54
C GLY A 376 18.85 -9.82 -12.17
N LEU A 377 18.43 -8.55 -12.25
CA LEU A 377 19.29 -7.45 -12.75
C LEU A 377 20.51 -7.24 -11.86
N ASN A 378 20.37 -7.50 -10.55
CA ASN A 378 21.47 -7.50 -9.60
C ASN A 378 22.21 -6.14 -9.56
N LEU A 379 21.47 -5.05 -9.36
CA LEU A 379 22.08 -3.75 -9.06
C LEU A 379 22.73 -3.80 -7.68
N ILE A 380 23.97 -3.36 -7.61
CA ILE A 380 24.83 -3.37 -6.42
C ILE A 380 25.13 -1.94 -5.94
N PRO A 381 25.59 -1.73 -4.70
CA PRO A 381 25.88 -0.40 -4.19
C PRO A 381 27.28 0.04 -4.59
N SER A 382 27.50 0.24 -5.90
CA SER A 382 28.79 0.62 -6.48
C SER A 382 29.20 2.07 -6.18
N GLY A 383 28.37 2.82 -5.46
CA GLY A 383 28.58 4.22 -5.18
C GLY A 383 28.73 5.06 -6.45
N GLY A 384 29.25 6.26 -6.26
CA GLY A 384 29.64 7.17 -7.32
C GLY A 384 30.91 7.90 -6.91
N LEU A 385 31.71 8.32 -7.88
CA LEU A 385 32.97 8.99 -7.58
C LEU A 385 32.72 10.35 -6.91
N GLY A 386 33.34 10.57 -5.75
CA GLY A 386 33.14 11.78 -4.93
C GLY A 386 31.94 11.71 -3.98
N THR A 387 31.33 10.53 -3.83
CA THR A 387 30.29 10.25 -2.83
C THR A 387 30.71 9.04 -2.00
N ASP A 388 30.97 9.20 -0.70
CA ASP A 388 31.42 8.13 0.22
C ASP A 388 30.27 7.14 0.55
N ASN A 389 29.75 6.43 -0.46
CA ASN A 389 28.46 5.72 -0.36
C ASN A 389 28.51 4.26 -0.84
N ILE A 390 29.68 3.61 -0.88
CA ILE A 390 29.73 2.17 -1.13
C ILE A 390 28.93 1.42 -0.07
N GLY A 391 28.23 0.37 -0.47
CA GLY A 391 27.29 -0.32 0.41
C GLY A 391 25.96 0.39 0.62
N MET A 392 25.88 1.70 0.37
CA MET A 392 24.67 2.49 0.62
C MET A 392 23.89 2.80 -0.66
N VAL A 393 24.57 3.08 -1.78
CA VAL A 393 23.91 3.60 -3.00
C VAL A 393 24.53 2.98 -4.25
N GLY A 394 23.70 2.65 -5.24
CA GLY A 394 24.14 2.35 -6.60
C GLY A 394 23.68 3.43 -7.58
N TYR A 395 24.62 3.97 -8.37
CA TYR A 395 24.34 4.94 -9.43
C TYR A 395 24.65 4.36 -10.80
N TYR A 396 23.69 4.48 -11.72
CA TYR A 396 23.76 3.86 -13.04
C TYR A 396 23.46 4.86 -14.13
N TRP A 397 24.38 5.02 -15.07
CA TRP A 397 24.17 5.91 -16.19
C TRP A 397 22.95 5.53 -17.02
N SER A 398 22.22 6.56 -17.45
CA SER A 398 21.13 6.48 -18.41
C SER A 398 21.31 7.57 -19.46
N GLU A 399 21.04 7.25 -20.71
CA GLU A 399 20.78 8.26 -21.72
C GLU A 399 19.49 9.01 -21.37
N GLY A 400 19.48 10.32 -21.62
CA GLY A 400 18.38 11.17 -21.18
C GLY A 400 17.06 10.90 -21.87
N ILE A 401 15.96 11.10 -21.14
CA ILE A 401 14.63 11.23 -21.73
C ILE A 401 14.46 12.71 -22.06
N ASN A 402 14.35 13.04 -23.34
CA ASN A 402 13.50 14.16 -23.67
C ASN A 402 12.29 13.59 -24.40
N ASN A 403 11.09 13.82 -23.85
CA ASN A 403 9.81 13.63 -24.54
C ASN A 403 9.63 14.62 -25.72
N SER A 404 10.72 15.13 -26.28
CA SER A 404 10.73 15.96 -27.47
C SER A 404 11.89 15.57 -28.37
N PHE A 405 11.71 14.46 -29.10
CA PHE A 405 12.26 14.35 -30.46
C PHE A 405 11.80 15.53 -31.37
N THR A 406 10.94 16.43 -30.86
CA THR A 406 10.40 17.62 -31.51
C THR A 406 11.04 18.95 -31.06
N ASP A 407 11.94 18.98 -30.07
CA ASP A 407 12.65 20.22 -29.70
C ASP A 407 14.08 20.22 -30.22
N PRO A 408 14.37 20.89 -31.35
CA PRO A 408 15.71 20.99 -31.91
C PRO A 408 16.70 21.80 -31.04
N ASN A 409 16.26 22.40 -29.93
CA ASN A 409 17.10 23.12 -28.97
C ASN A 409 17.34 22.34 -27.65
N ALA A 410 16.86 21.10 -27.55
CA ALA A 410 17.11 20.25 -26.39
C ALA A 410 18.62 20.00 -26.21
N GLN A 411 19.22 20.58 -25.19
CA GLN A 411 20.59 20.24 -24.78
C GLN A 411 20.61 18.81 -24.24
N TRP A 412 21.57 17.99 -24.69
CA TRP A 412 21.81 16.65 -24.15
C TRP A 412 22.13 16.73 -22.66
N LYS A 413 21.31 16.08 -21.84
CA LYS A 413 21.37 16.16 -20.38
C LYS A 413 21.75 14.81 -19.79
N PRO A 414 22.60 14.77 -18.75
CA PRO A 414 22.96 13.53 -18.10
C PRO A 414 21.83 13.03 -17.18
N TYR A 415 21.56 11.74 -17.23
CA TYR A 415 20.58 11.07 -16.37
C TYR A 415 21.21 9.84 -15.73
N ALA A 416 20.71 9.47 -14.55
CA ALA A 416 21.13 8.25 -13.89
C ALA A 416 19.97 7.62 -13.10
N GLN A 417 19.96 6.29 -13.01
CA GLN A 417 19.14 5.62 -12.01
C GLN A 417 19.89 5.53 -10.69
N ILE A 418 19.14 5.62 -9.59
CA ILE A 418 19.65 5.48 -8.23
C ILE A 418 18.79 4.48 -7.45
N VAL A 419 19.47 3.58 -6.75
CA VAL A 419 18.91 2.67 -5.73
C VAL A 419 19.69 2.84 -4.44
N GLN A 420 19.02 2.79 -3.28
CA GLN A 420 19.63 3.08 -1.98
C GLN A 420 19.19 2.08 -0.91
N TYR A 421 20.12 1.71 -0.03
CA TYR A 421 19.95 0.65 0.97
C TYR A 421 18.73 0.80 1.91
N ASN A 422 18.30 2.03 2.20
CA ASN A 422 17.20 2.33 3.12
C ASN A 422 15.88 2.65 2.41
N ALA A 423 15.77 2.30 1.13
CA ALA A 423 14.62 2.57 0.27
C ALA A 423 14.29 1.35 -0.57
N THR A 424 13.02 0.96 -0.64
CA THR A 424 12.55 -0.12 -1.54
C THR A 424 12.24 0.40 -2.95
N TYR A 425 12.08 1.71 -3.10
CA TYR A 425 11.75 2.41 -4.34
C TYR A 425 13.01 2.80 -5.15
N VAL A 426 12.82 3.23 -6.40
CA VAL A 426 13.89 3.66 -7.32
C VAL A 426 13.68 5.12 -7.74
N ALA A 427 14.76 5.86 -8.03
CA ALA A 427 14.65 7.21 -8.56
C ALA A 427 15.47 7.39 -9.83
N THR A 428 15.04 8.34 -10.65
CA THR A 428 15.80 8.83 -11.80
C THR A 428 16.34 10.22 -11.47
N LEU A 429 17.66 10.37 -11.45
CA LEU A 429 18.33 11.65 -11.33
C LEU A 429 18.36 12.33 -12.70
N SER A 430 17.89 13.57 -12.74
CA SER A 430 17.84 14.40 -13.94
C SER A 430 18.85 15.56 -13.89
N ASP A 431 18.77 16.44 -14.89
CA ASP A 431 19.56 17.66 -14.98
C ASP A 431 19.59 18.47 -13.68
N GLY A 432 20.80 18.91 -13.30
CA GLY A 432 21.10 19.58 -12.03
C GLY A 432 21.41 18.63 -10.86
N SER A 433 20.95 17.38 -10.90
CA SER A 433 21.19 16.38 -9.84
C SER A 433 22.37 15.44 -10.13
N VAL A 434 22.73 15.25 -11.40
CA VAL A 434 23.93 14.51 -11.82
C VAL A 434 24.79 15.40 -12.72
N ARG A 435 26.12 15.33 -12.57
CA ARG A 435 27.07 16.18 -13.30
C ARG A 435 27.76 15.39 -14.40
N LEU A 436 28.17 16.05 -15.48
CA LEU A 436 28.92 15.42 -16.57
C LEU A 436 30.22 14.73 -16.09
N GLY A 437 30.86 15.32 -15.07
CA GLY A 437 32.05 14.77 -14.44
C GLY A 437 31.79 13.76 -13.32
N SER A 438 30.54 13.36 -13.08
CA SER A 438 30.25 12.27 -12.13
C SER A 438 30.87 10.97 -12.64
N GLY A 439 31.33 10.09 -11.75
CA GLY A 439 31.77 8.74 -12.10
C GLY A 439 30.73 7.73 -11.66
N LEU A 440 30.01 7.11 -12.60
CA LEU A 440 28.93 6.15 -12.30
C LEU A 440 29.11 4.85 -13.08
N ALA A 441 28.46 3.79 -12.61
CA ALA A 441 28.49 2.50 -13.28
C ALA A 441 27.61 2.50 -14.53
N ILE A 442 27.86 1.54 -15.43
CA ILE A 442 27.06 1.30 -16.64
C ILE A 442 26.50 -0.12 -16.60
N ARG A 443 25.21 -0.25 -16.96
CA ARG A 443 24.51 -1.51 -17.20
C ARG A 443 23.89 -1.46 -18.58
N CYS A 444 24.43 -2.20 -19.54
CA CYS A 444 23.93 -2.14 -20.91
C CYS A 444 22.62 -2.92 -21.09
N VAL A 445 21.85 -2.52 -22.09
CA VAL A 445 20.60 -3.14 -22.50
C VAL A 445 20.63 -3.51 -23.99
N LYS A 446 19.86 -4.53 -24.36
CA LYS A 446 19.62 -4.98 -25.74
C LYS A 446 18.14 -5.37 -25.88
N GLN A 447 17.55 -5.05 -27.02
CA GLN A 447 16.20 -5.51 -27.39
C GLN A 447 16.28 -6.67 -28.36
#